data_AF-A0AAX6G284-F1
#
_entry.id   AF-A0AAX6G284-F1
#
_cell.length_a   1.000
_cell.length_b   1.000
_cell.length_c   1.000
_cell.angle_alpha   90.00
_cell.angle_beta   90.00
_cell.angle_gamma   90.00
#
_symmetry.space_group_name_H-M   'P 1'
#
loop_
_entity.id
_entity.type
_entity.pdbx_description
1 polymer ?
#
loop_
_entity_poly.entity_id
_entity_poly.type
_entity_poly.pdbx_seq_one_letter_code
_entity_poly.pdbx_strand_id
1 'polypeptide(L)'
;MYPLPLVKRVKKLWGAIRTWMAVNFPEANATLRKGASEAELKEAEEHLGVKLPTATKVLFRFCDGQDTVAHTINEHRRLALLGIIGGYEFYDHLVNVHLLPLSHVIRETRDVGRQMGFPIRRNNIVVAASYYSEKWFFLNCANGQLHVGTGRWLSDGEMMPCVPKALMRSSPNVSHDLPQDELLLWLEEHCRRLQSGMIQTRKLRKSRCISLFPETPPACSVAVTNGVQVRASAVFVPELSDSSGGGEKYYYTYSIRLSLLPEGCMLDGMYYSSCQLYSRHWVIRAKDVVVSDVHGEAVIGKFPLLSPNGEEFIYESCTPLPEAPGSVEGSFTFVPGRLGKPEARQFDVKVAPFVLEAPEYIF
;
A
#
# COMPACT_ATOMS: atom_id res chain seq x y z
N MET A 1 16.75 -28.72 12.34
CA MET A 1 15.39 -28.69 12.92
C MET A 1 15.10 -27.26 13.37
N TYR A 2 13.96 -26.67 13.01
CA TYR A 2 13.64 -25.28 13.35
C TYR A 2 13.20 -25.14 14.82
N PRO A 3 13.45 -23.99 15.48
CA PRO A 3 12.95 -23.74 16.83
C PRO A 3 11.42 -23.82 16.89
N LEU A 4 10.89 -24.65 17.78
CA LEU A 4 9.44 -24.86 17.92
C LEU A 4 8.63 -23.56 18.14
N PRO A 5 9.09 -22.58 18.96
CA PRO A 5 8.29 -21.37 19.15
C PRO A 5 8.23 -20.50 17.87
N LEU A 6 9.28 -20.47 17.05
CA LEU A 6 9.28 -19.82 15.74
C LEU A 6 8.29 -20.50 14.78
N VAL A 7 8.29 -21.83 14.74
CA VAL A 7 7.33 -22.60 13.93
C VAL A 7 5.88 -22.30 14.33
N LYS A 8 5.59 -22.22 15.64
CA LYS A 8 4.26 -21.83 16.14
C LYS A 8 3.87 -20.40 15.75
N ARG A 9 4.81 -19.45 15.86
CA ARG A 9 4.62 -18.03 15.47
C ARG A 9 4.25 -17.92 13.99
N VAL A 10 5.05 -18.51 13.11
CA VAL A 10 4.81 -18.49 11.65
C VAL A 10 3.53 -19.22 11.26
N LYS A 11 3.23 -20.37 11.89
CA LYS A 11 1.97 -21.10 11.66
C LYS A 11 0.76 -20.23 11.99
N LYS A 12 0.80 -19.51 13.12
CA LYS A 12 -0.28 -18.61 13.53
C LYS A 12 -0.45 -17.47 12.54
N LEU A 13 0.64 -16.85 12.09
CA LEU A 13 0.64 -15.79 11.08
C LEU A 13 -0.04 -16.24 9.78
N TRP A 14 0.45 -17.32 9.17
CA TRP A 14 -0.13 -17.81 7.92
C TRP A 14 -1.57 -18.29 8.08
N GLY A 15 -1.92 -18.87 9.23
CA GLY A 15 -3.30 -19.23 9.56
C GLY A 15 -4.22 -18.01 9.62
N ALA A 16 -3.75 -16.91 10.20
CA ALA A 16 -4.50 -15.65 10.27
C ALA A 16 -4.68 -15.01 8.88
N ILE A 17 -3.61 -14.91 8.09
CA ILE A 17 -3.65 -14.37 6.71
C ILE A 17 -4.61 -15.19 5.84
N ARG A 18 -4.52 -16.53 5.86
CA ARG A 18 -5.40 -17.41 5.07
C ARG A 18 -6.86 -17.31 5.51
N THR A 19 -7.12 -17.28 6.82
CA THR A 19 -8.48 -17.11 7.35
C THR A 19 -9.09 -15.79 6.90
N TRP A 20 -8.33 -14.69 7.00
CA TRP A 20 -8.81 -13.39 6.56
C TRP A 20 -9.09 -13.37 5.04
N MET A 21 -8.18 -13.88 4.22
CA MET A 21 -8.36 -13.86 2.76
C MET A 21 -9.46 -14.82 2.30
N ALA A 22 -9.67 -15.96 2.95
CA ALA A 22 -10.76 -16.87 2.60
C ALA A 22 -12.14 -16.19 2.65
N VAL A 23 -12.31 -15.23 3.57
CA VAL A 23 -13.54 -14.44 3.72
C VAL A 23 -13.53 -13.20 2.84
N ASN A 24 -12.43 -12.45 2.82
CA ASN A 24 -12.39 -11.09 2.25
C ASN A 24 -11.83 -11.02 0.83
N PHE A 25 -10.98 -11.98 0.45
CA PHE A 25 -10.29 -11.99 -0.86
C PHE A 25 -9.97 -13.43 -1.35
N PRO A 26 -11.00 -14.26 -1.57
CA PRO A 26 -10.81 -15.69 -1.89
C PRO A 26 -10.01 -15.93 -3.18
N GLU A 27 -10.09 -15.03 -4.15
CA GLU A 27 -9.35 -15.10 -5.41
C GLU A 27 -7.83 -15.00 -5.19
N ALA A 28 -7.39 -14.09 -4.32
CA ALA A 28 -5.98 -13.98 -3.94
C ALA A 28 -5.55 -15.16 -3.06
N ASN A 29 -6.42 -15.61 -2.13
CA ASN A 29 -6.15 -16.79 -1.31
C ASN A 29 -5.85 -18.04 -2.15
N ALA A 30 -6.57 -18.21 -3.27
CA ALA A 30 -6.38 -19.33 -4.19
C ALA A 30 -5.01 -19.31 -4.91
N THR A 31 -4.32 -18.17 -4.94
CA THR A 31 -2.97 -18.07 -5.50
C THR A 31 -1.88 -18.52 -4.53
N LEU A 32 -2.16 -18.66 -3.24
CA LEU A 32 -1.14 -19.06 -2.27
C LEU A 32 -0.68 -20.50 -2.50
N ARG A 33 0.62 -20.67 -2.68
CA ARG A 33 1.22 -21.99 -2.90
C ARG A 33 1.31 -22.79 -1.61
N LYS A 34 1.50 -24.10 -1.78
CA LYS A 34 1.88 -24.99 -0.67
C LYS A 34 3.27 -24.58 -0.17
N GLY A 35 3.59 -24.92 1.07
CA GLY A 35 4.91 -24.64 1.62
C GLY A 35 6.01 -25.42 0.89
N ALA A 36 7.13 -24.76 0.61
CA ALA A 36 8.30 -25.33 -0.05
C ALA A 36 8.93 -26.41 0.84
N SER A 37 9.47 -27.49 0.28
CA SER A 37 10.23 -28.53 0.98
C SER A 37 11.64 -28.07 1.39
N GLU A 38 12.32 -28.83 2.26
CA GLU A 38 13.73 -28.57 2.59
C GLU A 38 14.64 -28.67 1.37
N ALA A 39 14.32 -29.56 0.42
CA ALA A 39 15.08 -29.72 -0.81
C ALA A 39 14.96 -28.48 -1.70
N GLU A 40 13.75 -27.97 -1.91
CA GLU A 40 13.50 -26.73 -2.67
C GLU A 40 14.16 -25.51 -2.02
N LEU A 41 14.15 -25.41 -0.68
CA LEU A 41 14.87 -24.35 0.03
C LEU A 41 16.38 -24.43 -0.17
N LYS A 42 16.94 -25.64 -0.08
CA LYS A 42 18.38 -25.86 -0.28
C LYS A 42 18.77 -25.54 -1.73
N GLU A 43 17.98 -25.98 -2.69
CA GLU A 43 18.17 -25.66 -4.10
C GLU A 43 18.10 -24.14 -4.35
N ALA A 44 17.15 -23.44 -3.72
CA ALA A 44 17.06 -21.99 -3.83
C ALA A 44 18.30 -21.29 -3.23
N GLU A 45 18.76 -21.70 -2.05
CA GLU A 45 20.01 -21.19 -1.44
C GLU A 45 21.23 -21.41 -2.35
N GLU A 46 21.32 -22.59 -2.98
CA GLU A 46 22.40 -22.92 -3.93
C GLU A 46 22.36 -22.03 -5.18
N HIS A 47 21.18 -21.82 -5.78
CA HIS A 47 21.01 -20.97 -6.95
C HIS A 47 21.21 -19.48 -6.67
N LEU A 48 20.83 -19.02 -5.48
CA LEU A 48 20.99 -17.63 -5.03
C LEU A 48 22.41 -17.34 -4.52
N GLY A 49 23.16 -18.38 -4.14
CA GLY A 49 24.48 -18.23 -3.52
C GLY A 49 24.45 -17.62 -2.13
N VAL A 50 23.33 -17.75 -1.40
CA VAL A 50 23.12 -17.18 -0.05
C VAL A 50 22.47 -18.20 0.88
N LYS A 51 22.59 -17.99 2.19
CA LYS A 51 21.83 -18.74 3.19
C LYS A 51 20.62 -17.94 3.63
N LEU A 52 19.43 -18.51 3.50
CA LEU A 52 18.21 -17.85 3.91
C LEU A 52 18.15 -17.78 5.45
N PRO A 53 17.71 -16.63 6.02
CA PRO A 53 17.47 -16.53 7.45
C PRO A 53 16.53 -17.62 7.96
N THR A 54 16.71 -18.05 9.21
CA THR A 54 15.92 -19.15 9.79
C THR A 54 14.42 -18.84 9.78
N ALA A 55 14.01 -17.61 10.09
CA ALA A 55 12.60 -17.20 10.07
C ALA A 55 12.03 -17.20 8.64
N THR A 56 12.77 -16.67 7.67
CA THR A 56 12.45 -16.72 6.23
C THR A 56 12.26 -18.14 5.73
N LYS A 57 13.15 -19.09 6.10
CA LYS A 57 12.95 -20.50 5.73
C LYS A 57 11.64 -21.05 6.28
N VAL A 58 11.35 -20.81 7.56
CA VAL A 58 10.09 -21.26 8.17
C VAL A 58 8.89 -20.62 7.48
N LEU A 59 8.94 -19.34 7.09
CA LEU A 59 7.88 -18.69 6.30
C LEU A 59 7.60 -19.46 5.01
N PHE A 60 8.64 -19.75 4.21
CA PHE A 60 8.52 -20.50 2.97
C PHE A 60 8.07 -21.95 3.18
N ARG A 61 8.44 -22.60 4.30
CA ARG A 61 7.93 -23.94 4.66
C ARG A 61 6.42 -23.98 4.88
N PHE A 62 5.77 -22.86 5.21
CA PHE A 62 4.32 -22.76 5.36
C PHE A 62 3.61 -22.22 4.10
N CYS A 63 4.27 -21.37 3.31
CA CYS A 63 3.74 -20.86 2.06
C CYS A 63 4.87 -20.45 1.11
N ASP A 64 4.96 -21.09 -0.05
CA ASP A 64 5.91 -20.72 -1.11
C ASP A 64 5.40 -19.55 -1.96
N GLY A 65 5.07 -18.42 -1.33
CA GLY A 65 4.56 -17.22 -2.03
C GLY A 65 3.27 -17.45 -2.82
N GLN A 66 3.10 -16.68 -3.90
CA GLN A 66 1.93 -16.69 -4.78
C GLN A 66 2.23 -17.26 -6.16
N ASP A 67 1.27 -18.00 -6.72
CA ASP A 67 1.28 -18.27 -8.16
C ASP A 67 1.06 -16.97 -8.92
N THR A 68 2.08 -16.60 -9.68
CA THR A 68 2.23 -15.31 -10.35
C THR A 68 2.52 -15.48 -11.83
N VAL A 69 2.50 -16.72 -12.33
CA VAL A 69 2.70 -17.00 -13.75
C VAL A 69 1.39 -16.83 -14.49
N ALA A 70 1.40 -15.99 -15.53
CA ALA A 70 0.31 -15.90 -16.48
C ALA A 70 0.76 -16.49 -17.82
N HIS A 71 -0.07 -17.34 -18.41
CA HIS A 71 0.17 -17.89 -19.75
C HIS A 71 -0.54 -17.08 -20.84
N THR A 72 -1.43 -16.16 -20.43
CA THR A 72 -2.20 -15.29 -21.33
C THR A 72 -2.24 -13.85 -20.82
N ILE A 73 -2.44 -12.88 -21.72
CA ILE A 73 -2.56 -11.46 -21.36
C ILE A 73 -3.74 -11.20 -20.39
N ASN A 74 -4.85 -11.94 -20.57
CA ASN A 74 -6.02 -11.81 -19.71
C ASN A 74 -5.77 -12.35 -18.30
N GLU A 75 -5.11 -13.50 -18.18
CA GLU A 75 -4.70 -14.01 -16.86
C GLU A 75 -3.68 -13.11 -16.20
N HIS A 76 -2.77 -12.51 -16.98
CA HIS A 76 -1.79 -11.57 -16.46
C HIS A 76 -2.48 -10.37 -15.80
N ARG A 77 -3.41 -9.72 -16.51
CA ARG A 77 -4.22 -8.63 -15.95
C ARG A 77 -5.06 -9.05 -14.74
N ARG A 78 -5.50 -10.30 -14.68
CA ARG A 78 -6.24 -10.82 -13.52
C ARG A 78 -5.32 -10.99 -12.31
N LEU A 79 -4.19 -11.67 -12.48
CA LEU A 79 -3.23 -11.98 -11.41
C LEU A 79 -2.55 -10.70 -10.88
N ALA A 80 -2.38 -9.69 -11.74
CA ALA A 80 -1.92 -8.34 -11.40
C ALA A 80 -2.50 -7.78 -10.11
N LEU A 81 -3.80 -7.96 -9.92
CA LEU A 81 -4.55 -7.30 -8.85
C LEU A 81 -4.67 -8.18 -7.60
N LEU A 82 -4.14 -9.40 -7.64
CA LEU A 82 -4.26 -10.40 -6.58
C LEU A 82 -3.07 -10.42 -5.61
N GLY A 83 -2.17 -9.44 -5.65
CA GLY A 83 -1.05 -9.38 -4.72
C GLY A 83 -1.55 -9.34 -3.27
N ILE A 84 -1.07 -10.28 -2.45
CA ILE A 84 -1.56 -10.44 -1.08
C ILE A 84 -1.11 -9.31 -0.15
N ILE A 85 -0.10 -8.53 -0.56
CA ILE A 85 0.38 -7.36 0.16
C ILE A 85 -0.47 -6.14 -0.19
N GLY A 86 -1.03 -6.11 -1.40
CA GLY A 86 -1.89 -5.03 -1.89
C GLY A 86 -1.10 -3.91 -2.54
N GLY A 87 -1.78 -2.79 -2.77
CA GLY A 87 -1.14 -1.60 -3.34
C GLY A 87 -2.08 -0.42 -3.50
N TYR A 88 -1.81 0.38 -4.53
CA TYR A 88 -2.48 1.65 -4.82
C TYR A 88 -2.39 1.95 -6.33
N GLU A 89 -3.31 2.77 -6.83
CA GLU A 89 -3.31 3.21 -8.24
C GLU A 89 -3.54 4.71 -8.33
N PHE A 90 -2.74 5.41 -9.14
CA PHE A 90 -3.03 6.79 -9.52
C PHE A 90 -2.53 7.03 -10.93
N TYR A 91 -3.35 7.70 -11.75
CA TYR A 91 -3.06 7.92 -13.18
C TYR A 91 -2.69 6.60 -13.91
N ASP A 92 -1.47 6.49 -14.43
CA ASP A 92 -0.89 5.32 -15.08
C ASP A 92 0.03 4.50 -14.17
N HIS A 93 0.17 4.87 -12.90
CA HIS A 93 0.98 4.18 -11.91
C HIS A 93 0.14 3.17 -11.11
N LEU A 94 0.34 1.88 -11.37
CA LEU A 94 -0.32 0.79 -10.66
C LEU A 94 0.70 -0.02 -9.85
N VAL A 95 0.58 0.02 -8.53
CA VAL A 95 1.30 -0.87 -7.61
C VAL A 95 0.34 -1.89 -7.05
N ASN A 96 0.76 -3.14 -7.09
CA ASN A 96 0.14 -4.24 -6.38
C ASN A 96 1.20 -5.31 -6.12
N VAL A 97 1.51 -5.54 -4.85
CA VAL A 97 2.70 -6.29 -4.43
C VAL A 97 2.35 -7.75 -4.14
N HIS A 98 3.09 -8.65 -4.77
CA HIS A 98 2.98 -10.09 -4.58
C HIS A 98 4.15 -10.60 -3.74
N LEU A 99 3.87 -11.55 -2.85
CA LEU A 99 4.93 -12.33 -2.22
C LEU A 99 5.40 -13.40 -3.21
N LEU A 100 6.68 -13.38 -3.57
CA LEU A 100 7.20 -14.22 -4.64
C LEU A 100 7.43 -15.68 -4.17
N PRO A 101 7.12 -16.68 -5.00
CA PRO A 101 7.58 -18.05 -4.79
C PRO A 101 9.10 -18.15 -4.96
N LEU A 102 9.75 -19.13 -4.33
CA LEU A 102 11.21 -19.30 -4.39
C LEU A 102 11.76 -19.33 -5.82
N SER A 103 11.04 -19.96 -6.75
CA SER A 103 11.44 -20.00 -8.17
C SER A 103 11.50 -18.60 -8.80
N HIS A 104 10.57 -17.72 -8.41
CA HIS A 104 10.57 -16.32 -8.87
C HIS A 104 11.56 -15.47 -8.06
N VAL A 105 11.76 -15.73 -6.77
CA VAL A 105 12.83 -15.08 -5.99
C VAL A 105 14.19 -15.27 -6.71
N ILE A 106 14.49 -16.49 -7.17
CA ILE A 106 15.72 -16.78 -7.94
C ILE A 106 15.75 -15.97 -9.25
N ARG A 107 14.65 -16.00 -10.01
CA ARG A 107 14.56 -15.31 -11.31
C ARG A 107 14.68 -13.80 -11.17
N GLU A 108 13.82 -13.19 -10.35
CA GLU A 108 13.76 -11.74 -10.15
C GLU A 108 15.07 -11.20 -9.54
N THR A 109 15.68 -11.91 -8.58
CA THR A 109 16.99 -11.52 -8.04
C THR A 109 18.06 -11.49 -9.13
N ARG A 110 18.03 -12.45 -10.06
CA ARG A 110 18.98 -12.46 -11.18
C ARG A 110 18.70 -11.36 -12.19
N ASP A 111 17.43 -11.14 -12.53
CA ASP A 111 17.02 -10.19 -13.56
C ASP A 111 17.23 -8.74 -13.12
N VAL A 112 16.89 -8.39 -11.87
CA VAL A 112 17.19 -7.08 -11.29
C VAL A 112 18.70 -6.82 -11.25
N GLY A 113 19.51 -7.84 -10.92
CA GLY A 113 20.97 -7.72 -10.94
C GLY A 113 21.56 -7.52 -12.34
N ARG A 114 20.87 -7.94 -13.40
CA ARG A 114 21.27 -7.65 -14.80
C ARG A 114 20.89 -6.23 -15.20
N GLN A 115 19.70 -5.78 -14.81
CA GLN A 115 19.16 -4.46 -15.20
C GLN A 115 19.98 -3.29 -14.64
N MET A 116 20.50 -3.41 -13.41
CA MET A 116 21.28 -2.33 -12.80
C MET A 116 22.68 -2.13 -13.42
N GLY A 117 23.17 -3.05 -14.26
CA GLY A 117 24.55 -3.00 -14.77
C GLY A 117 25.63 -3.23 -13.69
N PHE A 118 25.23 -3.40 -12.43
CA PHE A 118 26.05 -3.86 -11.31
C PHE A 118 25.30 -4.94 -10.52
N PRO A 119 26.02 -5.90 -9.90
CA PRO A 119 25.37 -6.93 -9.10
C PRO A 119 24.57 -6.29 -7.97
N ILE A 120 23.37 -6.82 -7.69
CA ILE A 120 22.66 -6.54 -6.44
C ILE A 120 23.67 -6.67 -5.29
N ARG A 121 23.63 -5.73 -4.33
CA ARG A 121 24.50 -5.78 -3.14
C ARG A 121 24.49 -7.19 -2.55
N ARG A 122 25.68 -7.75 -2.30
CA ARG A 122 25.86 -9.14 -1.81
C ARG A 122 24.85 -9.47 -0.71
N ASN A 123 24.26 -10.65 -0.79
CA ASN A 123 23.26 -11.20 0.14
C ASN A 123 21.82 -10.67 0.02
N ASN A 124 21.51 -9.72 -0.86
CA ASN A 124 20.12 -9.31 -1.08
C ASN A 124 19.41 -10.20 -2.11
N ILE A 125 18.18 -10.58 -1.80
CA ILE A 125 17.28 -11.33 -2.68
C ILE A 125 15.93 -10.62 -2.78
N VAL A 126 15.27 -10.70 -3.93
CA VAL A 126 13.95 -10.09 -4.16
C VAL A 126 12.86 -11.04 -3.65
N VAL A 127 12.15 -10.67 -2.58
CA VAL A 127 11.15 -11.54 -1.92
C VAL A 127 9.71 -11.14 -2.22
N ALA A 128 9.48 -9.88 -2.59
CA ALA A 128 8.18 -9.37 -3.02
C ALA A 128 8.38 -8.32 -4.11
N ALA A 129 7.43 -8.22 -5.02
CA ALA A 129 7.49 -7.24 -6.11
C ALA A 129 6.10 -6.89 -6.62
N SER A 130 5.98 -5.74 -7.27
CA SER A 130 4.87 -5.46 -8.19
C SER A 130 5.31 -5.71 -9.63
N TYR A 131 4.41 -6.26 -10.45
CA TYR A 131 4.72 -6.64 -11.84
C TYR A 131 4.54 -5.51 -12.86
N TYR A 132 3.76 -4.48 -12.54
CA TYR A 132 3.38 -3.41 -13.47
C TYR A 132 4.13 -2.11 -13.21
N SER A 133 4.54 -1.92 -11.97
CA SER A 133 5.39 -0.82 -11.53
C SER A 133 6.66 -1.41 -10.95
N GLU A 134 7.75 -0.69 -11.14
CA GLU A 134 9.07 -1.03 -10.65
C GLU A 134 9.15 -0.86 -9.12
N LYS A 135 8.55 -1.79 -8.39
CA LYS A 135 8.59 -1.84 -6.92
C LYS A 135 9.05 -3.20 -6.45
N TRP A 136 10.24 -3.24 -5.85
CA TRP A 136 10.88 -4.46 -5.38
C TRP A 136 11.23 -4.38 -3.90
N PHE A 137 11.09 -5.52 -3.22
CA PHE A 137 11.44 -5.70 -1.83
C PHE A 137 12.61 -6.68 -1.69
N PHE A 138 13.68 -6.22 -1.06
CA PHE A 138 14.95 -6.88 -0.92
C PHE A 138 15.16 -7.37 0.50
N LEU A 139 15.28 -8.67 0.69
CA LEU A 139 15.72 -9.25 1.95
C LEU A 139 17.23 -9.43 1.92
N ASN A 140 17.93 -8.78 2.85
CA ASN A 140 19.33 -9.04 3.09
C ASN A 140 19.49 -10.29 3.96
N CYS A 141 19.97 -11.37 3.36
CA CYS A 141 20.11 -12.67 4.01
C CYS A 141 21.23 -12.73 5.06
N ALA A 142 22.16 -11.77 5.09
CA ALA A 142 23.24 -11.75 6.07
C ALA A 142 22.81 -11.14 7.41
N ASN A 143 21.92 -10.14 7.39
CA ASN A 143 21.49 -9.43 8.60
C ASN A 143 19.96 -9.47 8.84
N GLY A 144 19.19 -10.09 7.94
CA GLY A 144 17.75 -10.26 8.07
C GLY A 144 16.92 -9.01 7.78
N GLN A 145 17.51 -7.94 7.22
CA GLN A 145 16.82 -6.68 6.98
C GLN A 145 16.04 -6.66 5.66
N LEU A 146 14.87 -6.03 5.66
CA LEU A 146 13.99 -5.88 4.51
C LEU A 146 14.01 -4.44 4.03
N HIS A 147 14.25 -4.26 2.75
CA HIS A 147 14.31 -2.96 2.12
C HIS A 147 13.41 -2.88 0.89
N VAL A 148 13.03 -1.68 0.48
CA VAL A 148 12.31 -1.39 -0.76
C VAL A 148 13.19 -0.51 -1.65
N GLY A 149 13.17 -0.77 -2.96
CA GLY A 149 13.81 0.12 -3.95
C GLY A 149 13.12 1.48 -3.99
N THR A 150 13.91 2.56 -4.13
CA THR A 150 13.40 3.92 -4.29
C THR A 150 13.36 4.36 -5.76
N GLY A 151 12.93 5.59 -6.05
CA GLY A 151 12.99 6.14 -7.41
C GLY A 151 14.39 6.23 -8.00
N ARG A 152 15.44 6.15 -7.16
CA ARG A 152 16.85 6.10 -7.60
C ARG A 152 17.42 4.69 -7.65
N TRP A 153 16.62 3.67 -7.36
CA TRP A 153 17.07 2.28 -7.32
C TRP A 153 17.83 1.86 -8.59
N LEU A 154 17.27 2.12 -9.77
CA LEU A 154 17.92 1.77 -11.03
C LEU A 154 19.16 2.63 -11.34
N SER A 155 19.28 3.81 -10.75
CA SER A 155 20.42 4.72 -10.98
C SER A 155 21.62 4.45 -10.07
N ASP A 156 21.42 4.22 -8.78
CA ASP A 156 22.51 4.09 -7.80
C ASP A 156 22.29 2.99 -6.75
N GLY A 157 21.20 2.23 -6.85
CA GLY A 157 20.85 1.18 -5.90
C GLY A 157 20.33 1.70 -4.56
N GLU A 158 19.76 2.92 -4.51
CA GLU A 158 19.14 3.47 -3.32
C GLU A 158 17.92 2.64 -2.87
N MET A 159 17.94 2.25 -1.59
CA MET A 159 16.88 1.51 -0.92
C MET A 159 16.53 2.12 0.43
N MET A 160 15.30 1.91 0.87
CA MET A 160 14.80 2.31 2.19
C MET A 160 14.40 1.11 3.04
N PRO A 161 14.59 1.13 4.38
CA PRO A 161 14.17 0.05 5.25
C PRO A 161 12.63 -0.03 5.32
N CYS A 162 12.08 -1.25 5.32
CA CYS A 162 10.63 -1.48 5.37
C CYS A 162 10.08 -1.65 6.79
N VAL A 163 10.96 -1.81 7.77
CA VAL A 163 10.61 -2.09 9.18
C VAL A 163 11.30 -1.08 10.10
N PRO A 164 10.66 -0.64 11.19
CA PRO A 164 11.23 0.34 12.11
C PRO A 164 12.56 -0.11 12.73
N LYS A 165 13.57 0.77 12.68
CA LYS A 165 14.88 0.53 13.32
C LYS A 165 14.79 0.26 14.83
N ALA A 166 13.74 0.73 15.50
CA ALA A 166 13.56 0.49 16.93
C ALA A 166 13.39 -1.00 17.26
N LEU A 167 12.82 -1.79 16.33
CA LEU A 167 12.64 -3.24 16.48
C LEU A 167 13.93 -4.03 16.27
N MET A 168 15.02 -3.38 15.83
CA MET A 168 16.35 -3.98 15.68
C MET A 168 17.07 -4.20 17.01
N ARG A 169 16.65 -3.52 18.09
CA ARG A 169 17.29 -3.63 19.40
C ARG A 169 16.67 -4.73 20.22
N SER A 170 17.09 -5.97 19.97
CA SER A 170 17.27 -6.85 21.11
C SER A 170 18.56 -6.44 21.84
N SER A 171 18.42 -6.17 23.13
CA SER A 171 19.50 -5.73 24.01
C SER A 171 20.61 -6.81 24.04
N PRO A 172 21.91 -6.46 24.13
CA PRO A 172 23.00 -7.44 24.24
C PRO A 172 22.91 -8.39 25.45
N ASN A 173 21.92 -8.22 26.33
CA ASN A 173 21.83 -8.87 27.64
C ASN A 173 20.62 -9.81 27.83
N VAL A 174 19.98 -10.33 26.77
CA VAL A 174 18.97 -11.40 26.92
C VAL A 174 19.28 -12.56 25.99
N SER A 175 19.81 -13.64 26.55
CA SER A 175 20.26 -14.85 25.85
C SER A 175 19.10 -15.77 25.37
N HIS A 176 17.97 -15.21 24.93
CA HIS A 176 16.78 -15.98 24.52
C HIS A 176 16.02 -15.38 23.32
N ASP A 177 16.68 -14.61 22.45
CA ASP A 177 16.00 -14.08 21.26
C ASP A 177 15.66 -15.19 20.27
N LEU A 178 14.36 -15.40 20.08
CA LEU A 178 13.83 -16.22 18.99
C LEU A 178 14.35 -15.69 17.65
N PRO A 179 14.76 -16.55 16.70
CA PRO A 179 15.23 -16.07 15.42
C PRO A 179 14.14 -15.22 14.73
N GLN A 180 14.52 -14.02 14.32
CA GLN A 180 13.65 -13.02 13.72
C GLN A 180 14.37 -12.40 12.52
N ASP A 181 13.61 -12.09 11.48
CA ASP A 181 14.02 -11.23 10.39
C ASP A 181 12.89 -10.23 10.09
N GLU A 182 13.21 -9.21 9.32
CA GLU A 182 12.28 -8.13 9.00
C GLU A 182 11.18 -8.59 8.04
N LEU A 183 11.37 -9.66 7.26
CA LEU A 183 10.30 -10.24 6.44
C LEU A 183 9.17 -10.81 7.31
N LEU A 184 9.51 -11.50 8.40
CA LEU A 184 8.51 -11.97 9.36
C LEU A 184 7.76 -10.80 10.02
N LEU A 185 8.49 -9.79 10.51
CA LEU A 185 7.87 -8.61 11.14
C LEU A 185 6.95 -7.86 10.18
N TRP A 186 7.38 -7.69 8.93
CA TRP A 186 6.63 -7.01 7.88
C TRP A 186 5.31 -7.74 7.58
N LEU A 187 5.33 -9.07 7.46
CA LEU A 187 4.11 -9.86 7.25
C LEU A 187 3.19 -9.87 8.49
N GLU A 188 3.74 -9.84 9.70
CA GLU A 188 2.95 -9.74 10.93
C GLU A 188 2.22 -8.40 11.04
N GLU A 189 2.91 -7.30 10.72
CA GLU A 189 2.28 -5.98 10.66
C GLU A 189 1.21 -5.92 9.56
N HIS A 190 1.48 -6.47 8.38
CA HIS A 190 0.48 -6.58 7.32
C HIS A 190 -0.78 -7.32 7.79
N CYS A 191 -0.60 -8.49 8.42
CA CYS A 191 -1.69 -9.26 8.99
C CYS A 191 -2.46 -8.46 10.05
N ARG A 192 -1.78 -7.70 10.91
CA ARG A 192 -2.40 -6.84 11.91
C ARG A 192 -3.26 -5.74 11.25
N ARG A 193 -2.76 -5.11 10.17
CA ARG A 193 -3.51 -4.08 9.41
C ARG A 193 -4.77 -4.66 8.76
N LEU A 194 -4.69 -5.87 8.20
CA LEU A 194 -5.84 -6.59 7.66
C LEU A 194 -6.88 -6.91 8.74
N GLN A 195 -6.45 -7.47 9.89
CA GLN A 195 -7.35 -7.89 10.96
C GLN A 195 -8.00 -6.71 11.70
N SER A 196 -7.30 -5.58 11.81
CA SER A 196 -7.84 -4.37 12.44
C SER A 196 -8.77 -3.57 11.52
N GLY A 197 -8.86 -3.93 10.24
CA GLY A 197 -9.60 -3.15 9.23
C GLY A 197 -8.92 -1.83 8.85
N MET A 198 -7.64 -1.65 9.23
CA MET A 198 -6.86 -0.48 8.80
C MET A 198 -6.72 -0.46 7.28
N ILE A 199 -6.55 -1.64 6.68
CA ILE A 199 -6.60 -1.84 5.23
C ILE A 199 -7.64 -2.92 4.91
N GLN A 200 -8.25 -2.84 3.73
CA GLN A 200 -9.28 -3.78 3.31
C GLN A 200 -9.27 -3.99 1.80
N THR A 201 -10.11 -4.91 1.34
CA THR A 201 -10.32 -5.04 -0.10
C THR A 201 -11.20 -3.92 -0.65
N ARG A 202 -10.84 -3.41 -1.83
CA ARG A 202 -11.61 -2.41 -2.57
C ARG A 202 -11.81 -2.87 -4.00
N LYS A 203 -12.90 -2.44 -4.63
CA LYS A 203 -13.08 -2.58 -6.08
C LYS A 203 -12.15 -1.58 -6.78
N LEU A 204 -11.26 -2.09 -7.62
CA LEU A 204 -10.46 -1.33 -8.55
C LEU A 204 -10.85 -1.74 -9.97
N ARG A 205 -11.47 -0.81 -10.71
CA ARG A 205 -12.11 -1.08 -12.01
C ARG A 205 -13.13 -2.22 -11.92
N LYS A 206 -12.85 -3.38 -12.55
CA LYS A 206 -13.71 -4.57 -12.58
C LYS A 206 -13.25 -5.67 -11.61
N SER A 207 -12.20 -5.42 -10.83
CA SER A 207 -11.55 -6.42 -10.01
C SER A 207 -11.40 -5.92 -8.58
N ARG A 208 -11.06 -6.83 -7.66
CA ARG A 208 -10.82 -6.52 -6.26
C ARG A 208 -9.32 -6.56 -6.00
N CYS A 209 -8.83 -5.67 -5.15
CA CYS A 209 -7.47 -5.70 -4.62
C CYS A 209 -7.46 -5.28 -3.15
N ILE A 210 -6.37 -5.57 -2.44
CA ILE A 210 -6.13 -4.96 -1.12
C ILE A 210 -5.65 -3.53 -1.36
N SER A 211 -6.40 -2.56 -0.83
CA SER A 211 -6.05 -1.13 -0.89
C SER A 211 -5.17 -0.80 0.31
N LEU A 212 -3.98 -0.25 0.08
CA LEU A 212 -3.09 0.20 1.14
C LEU A 212 -3.51 1.52 1.79
N PHE A 213 -4.46 2.25 1.19
CA PHE A 213 -5.01 3.47 1.79
C PHE A 213 -5.69 3.14 3.12
N PRO A 214 -5.25 3.75 4.24
CA PRO A 214 -5.86 3.55 5.54
C PRO A 214 -7.36 3.85 5.52
N GLU A 215 -8.14 3.06 6.26
CA GLU A 215 -9.59 3.22 6.37
C GLU A 215 -10.03 3.77 7.73
N THR A 216 -9.17 3.68 8.75
CA THR A 216 -9.48 4.03 10.13
C THR A 216 -8.66 5.24 10.63
N PRO A 217 -9.22 6.07 11.52
CA PRO A 217 -8.46 7.13 12.19
C PRO A 217 -7.30 6.59 13.04
N PRO A 218 -6.24 7.39 13.30
CA PRO A 218 -6.04 8.75 12.82
C PRO A 218 -5.49 8.84 11.37
N ALA A 219 -5.10 7.71 10.77
CA ALA A 219 -4.50 7.68 9.45
C ALA A 219 -5.49 7.98 8.30
N CYS A 220 -6.79 7.82 8.56
CA CYS A 220 -7.88 8.28 7.69
C CYS A 220 -8.62 9.45 8.35
N SER A 221 -8.49 10.65 7.78
CA SER A 221 -9.24 11.82 8.21
C SER A 221 -10.70 11.69 7.77
N VAL A 222 -11.61 12.24 8.57
CA VAL A 222 -13.05 12.24 8.28
C VAL A 222 -13.61 13.62 8.59
N ALA A 223 -14.34 14.19 7.63
CA ALA A 223 -15.10 15.41 7.80
C ALA A 223 -16.53 15.20 7.27
N VAL A 224 -17.50 15.80 7.94
CA VAL A 224 -18.89 15.83 7.47
C VAL A 224 -19.33 17.28 7.40
N THR A 225 -19.92 17.68 6.28
CA THR A 225 -20.50 19.02 6.10
C THR A 225 -21.80 18.88 5.34
N ASN A 226 -22.90 19.36 5.90
CA ASN A 226 -24.23 19.33 5.27
C ASN A 226 -24.65 17.92 4.76
N GLY A 227 -24.24 16.86 5.48
CA GLY A 227 -24.50 15.47 5.13
C GLY A 227 -23.48 14.83 4.17
N VAL A 228 -22.64 15.62 3.52
CA VAL A 228 -21.55 15.09 2.68
C VAL A 228 -20.40 14.66 3.58
N GLN A 229 -20.04 13.38 3.54
CA GLN A 229 -18.89 12.83 4.24
C GLN A 229 -17.70 12.75 3.29
N VAL A 230 -16.57 13.27 3.74
CA VAL A 230 -15.27 13.15 3.08
C VAL A 230 -14.35 12.34 3.97
N ARG A 231 -13.83 11.23 3.44
CA ARG A 231 -12.77 10.43 4.07
C ARG A 231 -11.50 10.51 3.23
N ALA A 232 -10.38 10.83 3.86
CA ALA A 232 -9.12 11.03 3.15
C ALA A 232 -7.94 10.36 3.87
N SER A 233 -7.07 9.71 3.12
CA SER A 233 -5.84 9.10 3.64
C SER A 233 -4.79 9.03 2.55
N ALA A 234 -3.53 8.95 2.94
CA ALA A 234 -2.39 8.92 2.04
C ALA A 234 -1.50 7.70 2.29
N VAL A 235 -0.70 7.37 1.28
CA VAL A 235 0.30 6.32 1.28
C VAL A 235 1.58 6.90 0.68
N PHE A 236 2.71 6.60 1.31
CA PHE A 236 4.04 6.94 0.82
C PHE A 236 4.43 6.04 -0.37
N VAL A 237 5.02 6.62 -1.41
CA VAL A 237 5.33 5.98 -2.69
C VAL A 237 6.86 5.92 -2.84
N PRO A 238 7.53 4.92 -2.25
CA PRO A 238 9.00 4.86 -2.21
C PRO A 238 9.62 4.79 -3.61
N GLU A 239 9.00 4.06 -4.53
CA GLU A 239 9.50 3.85 -5.90
C GLU A 239 9.48 5.12 -6.78
N LEU A 240 8.86 6.21 -6.32
CA LEU A 240 8.94 7.54 -6.94
C LEU A 240 9.62 8.59 -6.04
N SER A 241 10.10 8.18 -4.86
CA SER A 241 10.74 9.06 -3.89
C SER A 241 12.26 8.97 -3.96
N ASP A 242 12.94 10.02 -3.49
CA ASP A 242 14.39 10.19 -3.53
C ASP A 242 14.86 10.77 -2.18
N SER A 243 15.71 10.03 -1.45
CA SER A 243 16.22 10.48 -0.15
C SER A 243 17.49 11.34 -0.24
N SER A 244 18.12 11.43 -1.42
CA SER A 244 19.48 11.95 -1.60
C SER A 244 19.61 13.13 -2.58
N GLY A 245 18.56 13.49 -3.32
CA GLY A 245 18.55 14.61 -4.29
C GLY A 245 18.20 16.00 -3.76
N GLY A 246 18.35 17.02 -4.63
CA GLY A 246 17.71 18.34 -4.45
C GLY A 246 16.41 18.40 -5.27
N GLY A 247 15.29 18.82 -4.66
CA GLY A 247 13.98 18.89 -5.33
C GLY A 247 12.84 18.27 -4.52
N GLU A 248 11.82 17.76 -5.22
CA GLU A 248 10.68 16.99 -4.68
C GLU A 248 11.15 15.60 -4.22
N LYS A 249 11.39 15.44 -2.91
CA LYS A 249 12.02 14.25 -2.33
C LYS A 249 11.05 13.12 -2.01
N TYR A 250 9.82 13.47 -1.62
CA TYR A 250 8.87 12.51 -1.09
C TYR A 250 7.62 12.49 -1.95
N TYR A 251 7.25 11.32 -2.43
CA TYR A 251 6.07 11.14 -3.24
C TYR A 251 4.97 10.46 -2.42
N TYR A 252 3.78 11.03 -2.46
CA TYR A 252 2.61 10.49 -1.77
C TYR A 252 1.46 10.34 -2.74
N THR A 253 0.75 9.23 -2.62
CA THR A 253 -0.56 9.05 -3.23
C THR A 253 -1.63 9.22 -2.16
N TYR A 254 -2.78 9.77 -2.51
CA TYR A 254 -3.90 9.96 -1.59
C TYR A 254 -5.21 9.49 -2.21
N SER A 255 -6.09 8.96 -1.35
CA SER A 255 -7.42 8.50 -1.71
C SER A 255 -8.46 9.37 -1.04
N ILE A 256 -9.33 9.98 -1.85
CA ILE A 256 -10.50 10.72 -1.39
C ILE A 256 -11.74 9.89 -1.65
N ARG A 257 -12.57 9.79 -0.62
CA ARG A 257 -13.81 9.01 -0.58
C ARG A 257 -14.95 9.93 -0.20
N LEU A 258 -15.92 10.04 -1.09
CA LEU A 258 -17.06 10.95 -0.97
C LEU A 258 -18.35 10.15 -0.91
N SER A 259 -19.16 10.41 0.10
CA SER A 259 -20.50 9.85 0.22
C SER A 259 -21.47 10.89 0.74
N LEU A 260 -22.75 10.67 0.47
CA LEU A 260 -23.84 11.40 1.12
C LEU A 260 -24.45 10.49 2.17
N LEU A 261 -24.46 10.95 3.41
CA LEU A 261 -25.00 10.19 4.53
C LEU A 261 -26.51 9.93 4.37
N PRO A 262 -27.08 8.94 5.08
CA PRO A 262 -28.50 8.57 4.95
C PRO A 262 -29.48 9.73 5.20
N GLU A 263 -29.09 10.71 6.02
CA GLU A 263 -29.87 11.92 6.32
C GLU A 263 -30.00 12.87 5.11
N GLY A 264 -29.18 12.66 4.09
CA GLY A 264 -29.15 13.46 2.86
C GLY A 264 -28.45 14.79 3.01
N CYS A 265 -28.59 15.61 1.96
CA CYS A 265 -27.92 16.91 1.91
C CYS A 265 -28.79 17.93 2.66
N MET A 266 -28.24 18.52 3.71
CA MET A 266 -28.96 19.48 4.55
C MET A 266 -28.33 20.86 4.41
N LEU A 267 -29.04 21.80 3.78
CA LEU A 267 -28.58 23.18 3.60
C LEU A 267 -29.63 24.15 4.11
N ASP A 268 -29.23 25.04 5.03
CA ASP A 268 -30.12 26.05 5.65
C ASP A 268 -31.42 25.45 6.24
N GLY A 269 -31.34 24.22 6.77
CA GLY A 269 -32.48 23.49 7.35
C GLY A 269 -33.37 22.77 6.32
N MET A 270 -33.09 22.89 5.02
CA MET A 270 -33.81 22.19 3.95
C MET A 270 -33.09 20.90 3.55
N TYR A 271 -33.89 19.86 3.28
CA TYR A 271 -33.43 18.57 2.80
C TYR A 271 -33.37 18.53 1.28
N TYR A 272 -32.29 17.94 0.76
CA TYR A 272 -32.09 17.65 -0.65
C TYR A 272 -31.70 16.19 -0.84
N SER A 273 -32.33 15.54 -1.81
CA SER A 273 -32.15 14.11 -2.11
C SER A 273 -30.82 13.77 -2.79
N SER A 274 -30.07 14.78 -3.23
CA SER A 274 -28.75 14.62 -3.82
C SER A 274 -27.97 15.94 -3.80
N CYS A 275 -26.67 15.86 -3.99
CA CYS A 275 -25.82 17.01 -4.28
C CYS A 275 -24.71 16.59 -5.25
N GLN A 276 -24.26 17.53 -6.08
CA GLN A 276 -23.24 17.27 -7.09
C GLN A 276 -22.01 18.14 -6.85
N LEU A 277 -20.83 17.51 -6.90
CA LEU A 277 -19.55 18.20 -6.80
C LEU A 277 -19.37 19.12 -8.00
N TYR A 278 -18.95 20.35 -7.75
CA TYR A 278 -18.61 21.36 -8.75
C TYR A 278 -17.09 21.53 -8.90
N SER A 279 -16.42 21.89 -7.81
CA SER A 279 -15.00 22.26 -7.81
C SER A 279 -14.28 21.80 -6.54
N ARG A 280 -12.96 21.93 -6.54
CA ARG A 280 -12.07 21.60 -5.44
C ARG A 280 -11.11 22.76 -5.16
N HIS A 281 -10.75 22.90 -3.90
CA HIS A 281 -9.65 23.71 -3.40
C HIS A 281 -8.76 22.83 -2.52
N TRP A 282 -7.46 22.80 -2.82
CA TRP A 282 -6.46 22.06 -2.05
C TRP A 282 -5.37 23.00 -1.56
N VAL A 283 -5.02 22.87 -0.29
CA VAL A 283 -3.84 23.46 0.33
C VAL A 283 -2.93 22.31 0.74
N ILE A 284 -1.71 22.31 0.19
CA ILE A 284 -0.69 21.29 0.46
C ILE A 284 0.42 21.95 1.25
N ARG A 285 0.79 21.34 2.37
CA ARG A 285 1.82 21.85 3.28
C ARG A 285 2.98 20.87 3.40
N ALA A 286 4.18 21.42 3.50
CA ALA A 286 5.40 20.71 3.90
C ALA A 286 5.96 21.42 5.13
N LYS A 287 6.17 20.72 6.25
CA LYS A 287 6.61 21.30 7.53
C LYS A 287 5.84 22.57 7.91
N ASP A 288 4.50 22.48 7.83
CA ASP A 288 3.53 23.55 8.10
C ASP A 288 3.56 24.76 7.14
N VAL A 289 4.48 24.80 6.18
CA VAL A 289 4.55 25.83 5.13
C VAL A 289 3.69 25.43 3.94
N VAL A 290 2.86 26.35 3.42
CA VAL A 290 2.10 26.13 2.19
C VAL A 290 3.06 26.02 1.01
N VAL A 291 3.10 24.86 0.38
CA VAL A 291 3.92 24.59 -0.81
C VAL A 291 3.10 24.58 -2.10
N SER A 292 1.79 24.39 -1.99
CA SER A 292 0.87 24.45 -3.13
C SER A 292 -0.54 24.85 -2.69
N ASP A 293 -1.19 25.67 -3.51
CA ASP A 293 -2.58 26.11 -3.36
C ASP A 293 -3.27 25.96 -4.71
N VAL A 294 -4.15 24.97 -4.82
CA VAL A 294 -4.71 24.50 -6.09
C VAL A 294 -6.22 24.66 -6.09
N HIS A 295 -6.72 25.44 -7.06
CA HIS A 295 -8.14 25.58 -7.34
C HIS A 295 -8.45 24.94 -8.69
N GLY A 296 -9.56 24.23 -8.80
CA GLY A 296 -9.99 23.69 -10.09
C GLY A 296 -11.38 23.10 -10.08
N GLU A 297 -12.01 23.08 -11.25
CA GLU A 297 -13.27 22.37 -11.46
C GLU A 297 -13.07 20.86 -11.41
N ALA A 298 -14.13 20.15 -11.02
CA ALA A 298 -14.19 18.70 -10.94
C ALA A 298 -13.16 18.08 -9.97
N VAL A 299 -13.16 16.75 -9.92
CA VAL A 299 -12.07 15.93 -9.39
C VAL A 299 -11.72 14.91 -10.46
N ILE A 300 -10.45 14.83 -10.87
CA ILE A 300 -10.00 13.94 -11.97
C ILE A 300 -10.86 14.01 -13.25
N GLY A 301 -11.39 15.20 -13.58
CA GLY A 301 -12.29 15.41 -14.73
C GLY A 301 -13.72 14.90 -14.53
N LYS A 302 -14.12 14.53 -13.31
CA LYS A 302 -15.45 14.04 -12.95
C LYS A 302 -16.17 14.97 -11.97
N PHE A 303 -17.49 15.05 -12.13
CA PHE A 303 -18.41 15.80 -11.27
C PHE A 303 -19.38 14.84 -10.58
N PRO A 304 -18.95 14.09 -9.54
CA PRO A 304 -19.78 13.06 -8.92
C PRO A 304 -21.08 13.62 -8.34
N LEU A 305 -22.18 12.95 -8.68
CA LEU A 305 -23.49 13.15 -8.04
C LEU A 305 -23.61 12.17 -6.88
N LEU A 306 -23.84 12.68 -5.68
CA LEU A 306 -24.01 11.89 -4.48
C LEU A 306 -25.48 11.85 -4.09
N SER A 307 -25.93 10.67 -3.67
CA SER A 307 -27.29 10.42 -3.15
C SER A 307 -27.19 9.60 -1.86
N PRO A 308 -28.14 9.72 -0.93
CA PRO A 308 -28.19 8.88 0.27
C PRO A 308 -28.16 7.40 -0.11
N ASN A 309 -27.41 6.59 0.64
CA ASN A 309 -27.25 5.15 0.40
C ASN A 309 -26.67 4.78 -0.98
N GLY A 310 -26.09 5.76 -1.70
CA GLY A 310 -25.36 5.52 -2.94
C GLY A 310 -23.99 4.87 -2.68
N GLU A 311 -23.38 4.35 -3.74
CA GLU A 311 -21.98 3.91 -3.66
C GLU A 311 -21.07 5.12 -3.38
N GLU A 312 -20.05 4.91 -2.55
CA GLU A 312 -19.02 5.91 -2.28
C GLU A 312 -18.28 6.24 -3.58
N PHE A 313 -18.15 7.53 -3.90
CA PHE A 313 -17.30 7.96 -4.99
C PHE A 313 -15.85 8.02 -4.48
N ILE A 314 -14.98 7.22 -5.10
CA ILE A 314 -13.57 7.12 -4.71
C ILE A 314 -12.72 7.61 -5.87
N TYR A 315 -11.75 8.46 -5.57
CA TYR A 315 -10.67 8.76 -6.50
C TYR A 315 -9.32 8.81 -5.79
N GLU A 316 -8.29 8.52 -6.57
CA GLU A 316 -6.90 8.46 -6.11
C GLU A 316 -6.08 9.40 -6.99
N SER A 317 -5.16 10.14 -6.36
CA SER A 317 -4.30 11.13 -6.98
C SER A 317 -2.97 11.14 -6.23
N CYS A 318 -2.01 11.95 -6.65
CA CYS A 318 -0.72 12.05 -5.98
C CYS A 318 -0.29 13.50 -5.77
N THR A 319 0.65 13.69 -4.85
CA THR A 319 1.39 14.93 -4.70
C THR A 319 2.84 14.62 -4.32
N PRO A 320 3.81 15.25 -4.99
CA PRO A 320 5.15 15.34 -4.46
C PRO A 320 5.20 16.30 -3.27
N LEU A 321 6.19 16.12 -2.41
CA LEU A 321 6.59 17.06 -1.37
C LEU A 321 8.10 17.30 -1.42
N PRO A 322 8.56 18.55 -1.29
CA PRO A 322 9.98 18.86 -1.16
C PRO A 322 10.55 18.35 0.17
N GLU A 323 9.74 18.38 1.23
CA GLU A 323 10.13 17.96 2.58
C GLU A 323 8.95 17.28 3.29
N ALA A 324 9.26 16.30 4.13
CA ALA A 324 8.32 15.63 5.02
C ALA A 324 8.61 16.03 6.50
N PRO A 325 7.61 15.95 7.40
CA PRO A 325 6.21 15.59 7.14
C PRO A 325 5.44 16.74 6.48
N GLY A 326 4.27 16.43 5.92
CA GLY A 326 3.36 17.40 5.33
C GLY A 326 1.90 17.06 5.58
N SER A 327 1.01 17.82 4.95
CA SER A 327 -0.44 17.59 5.02
C SER A 327 -1.14 18.10 3.77
N VAL A 328 -2.34 17.57 3.53
CA VAL A 328 -3.26 18.06 2.52
C VAL A 328 -4.60 18.34 3.18
N GLU A 329 -5.14 19.53 2.93
CA GLU A 329 -6.43 20.00 3.45
C GLU A 329 -7.14 20.85 2.39
N GLY A 330 -8.42 21.17 2.60
CA GLY A 330 -9.12 22.06 1.68
C GLY A 330 -10.63 21.90 1.72
N SER A 331 -11.26 22.10 0.57
CA SER A 331 -12.71 22.01 0.43
C SER A 331 -13.13 21.55 -0.97
N PHE A 332 -14.34 21.02 -1.05
CA PHE A 332 -15.07 20.85 -2.30
C PHE A 332 -16.26 21.79 -2.32
N THR A 333 -16.56 22.40 -3.45
CA THR A 333 -17.83 23.12 -3.61
C THR A 333 -18.86 22.19 -4.23
N PHE A 334 -20.03 22.10 -3.63
CA PHE A 334 -21.16 21.30 -4.07
C PHE A 334 -22.37 22.17 -4.39
N VAL A 335 -23.26 21.66 -5.24
CA VAL A 335 -24.63 22.18 -5.43
C VAL A 335 -25.65 21.14 -4.95
N PRO A 336 -26.74 21.53 -4.26
CA PRO A 336 -27.88 20.65 -4.07
C PRO A 336 -28.56 20.32 -5.40
N GLY A 337 -28.95 19.06 -5.59
CA GLY A 337 -29.45 18.54 -6.86
C GLY A 337 -28.32 18.27 -7.86
N ARG A 338 -28.51 18.69 -9.12
CA ARG A 338 -27.54 18.50 -10.22
C ARG A 338 -26.97 19.82 -10.70
N LEU A 339 -25.73 19.84 -11.19
CA LEU A 339 -25.08 21.03 -11.75
C LEU A 339 -25.90 21.69 -12.86
N GLY A 340 -26.50 20.90 -13.75
CA GLY A 340 -27.34 21.43 -14.83
C GLY A 340 -28.72 21.93 -14.39
N LYS A 341 -29.15 21.61 -13.16
CA LYS A 341 -30.41 22.09 -12.57
C LYS A 341 -30.26 22.17 -11.04
N PRO A 342 -29.51 23.18 -10.52
CA PRO A 342 -29.30 23.32 -9.08
C PRO A 342 -30.62 23.64 -8.38
N GLU A 343 -30.84 23.03 -7.22
CA GLU A 343 -32.05 23.26 -6.41
C GLU A 343 -31.85 24.39 -5.40
N ALA A 344 -30.60 24.74 -5.10
CA ALA A 344 -30.25 25.84 -4.22
C ALA A 344 -28.82 26.36 -4.50
N ARG A 345 -28.36 27.30 -3.67
CA ARG A 345 -27.01 27.87 -3.72
C ARG A 345 -25.92 26.82 -3.51
N GLN A 346 -24.73 27.12 -4.03
CA GLN A 346 -23.51 26.35 -3.75
C GLN A 346 -23.14 26.41 -2.26
N PHE A 347 -22.48 25.36 -1.78
CA PHE A 347 -21.92 25.28 -0.43
C PHE A 347 -20.59 24.54 -0.44
N ASP A 348 -19.73 24.87 0.53
CA ASP A 348 -18.44 24.21 0.68
C ASP A 348 -18.54 23.02 1.64
N VAL A 349 -17.85 21.95 1.27
CA VAL A 349 -17.69 20.72 2.04
C VAL A 349 -16.23 20.63 2.45
N LYS A 350 -15.97 20.60 3.76
CA LYS A 350 -14.62 20.58 4.29
C LYS A 350 -13.92 19.26 4.00
N VAL A 351 -12.65 19.32 3.63
CA VAL A 351 -11.72 18.19 3.73
C VAL A 351 -10.85 18.39 4.96
N ALA A 352 -10.99 17.51 5.96
CA ALA A 352 -10.13 17.54 7.14
C ALA A 352 -8.67 17.22 6.75
N PRO A 353 -7.67 17.87 7.38
CA PRO A 353 -6.27 17.61 7.09
C PRO A 353 -5.95 16.13 7.21
N PHE A 354 -5.29 15.57 6.20
CA PHE A 354 -4.68 14.25 6.28
C PHE A 354 -3.17 14.36 6.10
N VAL A 355 -2.44 13.53 6.83
CA VAL A 355 -1.00 13.65 7.00
C VAL A 355 -0.26 12.95 5.86
N LEU A 356 0.80 13.59 5.38
CA LEU A 356 1.78 13.06 4.46
C LEU A 356 3.08 12.80 5.23
N GLU A 357 3.21 11.60 5.80
CA GLU A 357 4.35 11.22 6.62
C GLU A 357 4.92 9.89 6.13
N ALA A 358 6.25 9.75 6.19
CA ALA A 358 6.90 8.48 5.92
C ALA A 358 6.45 7.45 6.96
N PRO A 359 5.82 6.33 6.55
CA PRO A 359 5.28 5.38 7.51
C PRO A 359 6.40 4.61 8.21
N GLU A 360 6.13 4.19 9.44
CA GLU A 360 7.03 3.29 10.18
C GLU A 360 7.30 1.97 9.43
N TYR A 361 6.30 1.44 8.74
CA TYR A 361 6.42 0.29 7.85
C TYR A 361 6.03 0.65 6.42
N ILE A 362 6.83 0.20 5.46
CA ILE A 362 6.61 0.45 4.02
C ILE A 362 6.15 -0.84 3.35
N PHE A 363 5.05 -0.78 2.61
CA PHE A 363 4.40 -1.90 1.92
C PHE A 363 4.25 -1.65 0.42
#